data_AF-A0A1G5UXK1-F1
#
_entry.id   AF-A0A1G5UXK1-F1
#
_cell.length_a   1.000
_cell.length_b   1.000
_cell.length_c   1.000
_cell.angle_alpha   90.00
_cell.angle_beta   90.00
_cell.angle_gamma   90.00
#
_symmetry.space_group_name_H-M   'P 1'
#
loop_
_entity.id
_entity.type
_entity.pdbx_description
1 polymer ?
#
loop_
_entity_poly.entity_id
_entity_poly.type
_entity_poly.pdbx_seq_one_letter_code
_entity_poly.pdbx_strand_id
1 'polypeptide(L)' 'MTVLFVQNMGGGVLILFLLFSIAYFIFWAYCLIDAIRSNFKDPNMKLIWIIILLFAHGLGPIAYLILGKDSKTN' A
#
# COMPACT_ATOMS: atom_id res chain seq x y z
N MET A 1 -23.02 -21.71 3.98
CA MET A 1 -24.12 -21.34 4.90
C MET A 1 -24.04 -19.88 5.35
N THR A 2 -22.92 -19.40 5.90
CA THR A 2 -22.78 -18.00 6.38
C THR A 2 -22.69 -16.95 5.27
N VAL A 3 -22.00 -17.27 4.18
CA VAL A 3 -21.79 -16.33 3.05
C VAL A 3 -23.09 -15.96 2.31
N LEU A 4 -24.03 -16.91 2.22
CA LEU A 4 -25.34 -16.73 1.57
C LEU A 4 -26.31 -15.86 2.41
N PHE A 5 -26.21 -15.94 3.74
CA PHE A 5 -26.99 -15.10 4.66
C PHE A 5 -26.54 -13.63 4.58
N VAL A 6 -25.23 -13.40 4.50
CA VAL A 6 -24.63 -12.06 4.35
C VAL A 6 -25.06 -11.43 3.02
N GLN A 7 -25.06 -12.15 1.90
CA GLN A 7 -25.49 -11.61 0.60
C GLN A 7 -26.96 -11.14 0.57
N ASN A 8 -27.88 -11.77 1.32
CA ASN A 8 -29.30 -11.42 1.35
C ASN A 8 -29.60 -10.10 2.12
N MET A 9 -28.74 -9.71 3.07
CA MET A 9 -28.90 -8.48 3.86
C MET A 9 -28.08 -7.28 3.33
N GLY A 10 -27.70 -7.28 2.05
CA GLY A 10 -26.82 -6.23 1.48
C GLY A 10 -25.33 -6.50 1.63
N GLY A 11 -24.93 -7.70 2.07
CA GLY A 11 -23.54 -8.08 2.26
C GLY A 11 -22.71 -8.23 1.00
N GLY A 12 -23.30 -8.04 -0.20
CA GLY A 12 -22.53 -7.79 -1.41
C GLY A 12 -21.61 -6.56 -1.28
N VAL A 13 -22.07 -5.51 -0.59
CA VAL A 13 -21.25 -4.32 -0.33
C VAL A 13 -20.13 -4.62 0.67
N LEU A 14 -20.38 -5.45 1.68
CA LEU A 14 -19.37 -5.88 2.64
C LEU A 14 -18.27 -6.73 1.99
N ILE A 15 -18.66 -7.62 1.06
CA ILE A 15 -17.70 -8.41 0.28
C ILE A 15 -16.82 -7.51 -0.59
N LEU A 16 -17.40 -6.48 -1.23
CA LEU A 16 -16.67 -5.52 -2.06
C LEU A 16 -15.67 -4.71 -1.24
N PHE A 17 -16.09 -4.20 -0.07
CA PHE A 17 -15.22 -3.48 0.85
C PHE A 17 -14.07 -4.35 1.36
N LEU A 18 -14.34 -5.61 1.69
CA LEU A 18 -13.32 -6.54 2.15
C LEU A 18 -12.30 -6.85 1.05
N LEU A 19 -12.78 -7.05 -0.19
CA LEU A 19 -11.92 -7.27 -1.35
C LEU A 19 -11.06 -6.02 -1.64
N PHE A 20 -11.64 -4.83 -1.57
CA PHE A 20 -10.92 -3.57 -1.77
C PHE A 20 -9.87 -3.32 -0.68
N SER A 21 -10.21 -3.61 0.58
CA SER A 21 -9.28 -3.51 1.71
C SER A 21 -8.08 -4.45 1.55
N ILE A 22 -8.32 -5.69 1.09
CA ILE A 22 -7.25 -6.66 0.81
C ILE A 22 -6.38 -6.19 -0.35
N ALA A 23 -6.98 -5.75 -1.46
CA ALA A 23 -6.25 -5.25 -2.61
C ALA A 23 -5.36 -4.06 -2.24
N TYR A 24 -5.90 -3.12 -1.45
CA TYR A 24 -5.17 -1.98 -0.96
C TYR A 24 -4.02 -2.36 -0.02
N PHE A 25 -4.23 -3.33 0.87
CA PHE A 25 -3.17 -3.84 1.75
C PHE A 25 -2.04 -4.51 0.97
N ILE A 26 -2.37 -5.30 -0.06
CA ILE A 26 -1.38 -5.91 -0.97
C ILE A 26 -0.58 -4.83 -1.70
N PHE A 27 -1.24 -3.78 -2.19
CA PHE A 27 -0.60 -2.66 -2.87
C PHE A 27 0.36 -1.89 -1.95
N TRP A 28 -0.07 -1.62 -0.71
CA TRP A 28 0.76 -0.98 0.30
C TRP A 28 1.99 -1.84 0.65
N ALA A 29 1.81 -3.13 0.89
CA ALA A 29 2.89 -4.07 1.18
C ALA A 29 3.87 -4.18 0.00
N TYR A 30 3.38 -4.20 -1.25
CA TYR A 30 4.21 -4.20 -2.44
C TYR A 30 5.10 -2.96 -2.51
N CYS A 31 4.55 -1.76 -2.25
CA CYS A 31 5.33 -0.53 -2.22
C CYS A 31 6.37 -0.54 -1.09
N LEU A 32 6.06 -1.12 0.06
CA LEU A 32 7.00 -1.26 1.17
C LEU A 32 8.17 -2.17 0.79
N ILE A 33 7.89 -3.31 0.16
CA ILE A 33 8.91 -4.23 -0.33
C ILE A 33 9.76 -3.56 -1.41
N ASP A 34 9.16 -2.81 -2.33
CA ASP A 34 9.89 -2.07 -3.36
C ASP A 34 10.82 -1.01 -2.74
N ALA A 35 10.33 -0.25 -1.74
CA ALA A 35 11.14 0.72 -1.00
C ALA A 35 12.31 0.06 -0.25
N ILE A 36 12.10 -1.11 0.36
CA ILE A 36 13.16 -1.84 1.06
C ILE A 36 14.17 -2.44 0.07
N ARG A 37 13.71 -3.00 -1.05
CA ARG A 37 14.56 -3.62 -2.06
C ARG A 37 15.30 -2.58 -2.91
N SER A 38 14.74 -1.38 -3.05
CA SER A 38 15.36 -0.28 -3.78
C SER A 38 16.69 0.13 -3.14
N ASN A 39 17.73 0.22 -3.96
CA ASN A 39 18.99 0.85 -3.59
C ASN A 39 18.85 2.35 -3.79
N PHE A 40 18.66 3.08 -2.70
CA PHE A 40 18.78 4.53 -2.68
C PHE A 40 20.24 4.91 -2.49
N LYS A 41 20.69 6.00 -3.15
CA LYS A 41 22.06 6.51 -2.96
C LYS A 41 22.36 6.82 -1.51
N ASP A 42 21.36 7.36 -0.81
CA ASP A 42 21.48 7.80 0.56
C ASP A 42 20.63 6.91 1.50
N PRO A 43 21.25 6.26 2.51
CA PRO A 43 20.52 5.44 3.47
C PRO A 43 19.51 6.25 4.29
N ASN A 44 19.75 7.55 4.51
CA ASN A 44 18.77 8.46 5.14
C ASN A 44 17.51 8.65 4.28
N MET A 45 17.66 8.79 2.96
CA MET A 45 16.53 8.96 2.03
C MET A 45 15.65 7.71 2.00
N LYS A 46 16.26 6.52 2.08
CA LYS A 46 15.58 5.23 2.21
C LYS A 46 14.72 5.17 3.47
N LEU A 47 15.30 5.55 4.61
CA LEU A 47 14.59 5.56 5.90
C LEU A 47 13.40 6.52 5.89
N ILE A 48 13.56 7.73 5.34
CA ILE A 48 12.47 8.70 5.18
C ILE A 48 11.30 8.08 4.39
N TRP A 49 11.58 7.41 3.28
CA TRP A 49 10.55 6.80 2.45
C TRP A 49 9.80 5.67 3.15
N ILE A 50 10.52 4.82 3.90
CA ILE A 50 9.91 3.75 4.69
C ILE A 50 9.02 4.35 5.78
N ILE A 51 9.47 5.39 6.48
CA ILE A 51 8.69 6.08 7.53
C ILE A 51 7.42 6.71 6.93
N ILE A 52 7.53 7.40 5.80
CA ILE A 52 6.38 7.98 5.10
C ILE A 52 5.41 6.87 4.67
N LEU A 53 5.90 5.75 4.13
CA LEU A 53 5.03 4.62 3.78
C LEU A 53 4.30 4.04 4.99
N LEU A 54 4.98 3.96 6.14
CA LEU A 54 4.45 3.40 7.37
C LEU A 54 3.37 4.30 8.00
N PHE A 55 3.65 5.60 8.08
CA PHE A 55 2.77 6.58 8.73
C PHE A 55 1.70 7.14 7.81
N ALA A 56 2.02 7.35 6.54
CA ALA A 56 1.09 7.91 5.56
C ALA A 56 0.34 6.82 4.79
N HIS A 57 0.08 5.64 5.37
CA HIS A 57 -0.60 4.47 4.78
C HIS A 57 -1.35 4.73 3.44
N GLY A 58 -2.35 5.62 3.43
CA GLY A 58 -3.10 6.09 2.24
C GLY A 58 -2.28 6.80 1.16
N LEU A 59 -1.59 7.87 1.55
CA LEU A 59 -0.87 8.77 0.66
C LEU A 59 0.59 8.35 0.41
N GLY A 60 1.15 7.51 1.28
CA GLY A 60 2.54 7.08 1.30
C GLY A 60 2.94 6.32 0.03
N PRO A 61 2.19 5.29 -0.40
CA PRO A 61 2.45 4.60 -1.67
C PRO A 61 2.35 5.52 -2.88
N ILE A 62 1.38 6.43 -2.89
CA ILE A 62 1.17 7.38 -3.99
C ILE A 62 2.34 8.38 -4.06
N ALA A 63 2.71 8.96 -2.92
CA ALA A 63 3.86 9.85 -2.82
C ALA A 63 5.16 9.14 -3.22
N TYR A 64 5.34 7.88 -2.80
CA TYR A 64 6.51 7.06 -3.14
C TYR A 64 6.62 6.80 -4.64
N LEU A 65 5.50 6.50 -5.31
CA LEU A 65 5.50 6.30 -6.75
C LEU A 65 5.82 7.58 -7.53
N ILE A 66 5.52 8.77 -6.99
CA ILE A 66 5.81 10.04 -7.67
C ILE A 66 7.24 10.49 -7.35
N LEU A 67 7.58 10.71 -6.08
CA LEU A 67 8.87 11.32 -5.67
C LEU A 67 9.97 10.27 -5.38
N GLY A 68 9.60 9.04 -5.02
CA GLY A 68 10.57 7.97 -4.70
C GLY A 68 11.35 7.50 -5.92
N LYS A 69 10.79 7.67 -7.12
CA LYS A 69 11.45 7.41 -8.40
C LYS A 69 12.53 8.44 -8.71
N ASP A 70 12.28 9.73 -8.44
CA ASP A 70 13.26 10.81 -8.64
C ASP A 70 14.42 10.76 -7.63
N SER A 71 14.19 10.10 -6.49
CA SER A 71 15.20 9.85 -5.46
C SER A 71 16.16 8.69 -5.81
N LYS A 72 15.88 7.93 -6.89
CA LYS A 72 16.82 6.94 -7.42
C LYS A 72 17.78 7.63 -8.39
N THR A 73 19.07 7.45 -8.19
CA THR A 73 20.04 8.01 -9.13
C THR A 73 20.10 7.16 -10.37
N ASN A 74 19.97 7.83 -11.54
CA ASN A 74 20.38 7.26 -12.83
C ASN A 74 21.78 6.66 -12.72
#